data_AF-A0A354XG77-F1
#
_entry.id   AF-A0A354XG77-F1
#
_cell.length_a   1.000
_cell.length_b   1.000
_cell.length_c   1.000
_cell.angle_alpha   90.00
_cell.angle_beta   90.00
_cell.angle_gamma   90.00
#
_symmetry.space_group_name_H-M   'P 1'
#
loop_
_entity.id
_entity.type
_entity.pdbx_description
1 polymer ?
#
loop_
_entity_poly.entity_id
_entity_poly.type
_entity_poly.pdbx_seq_one_letter_code
_entity_poly.pdbx_strand_id
1 'polypeptide(L)'
;MELTSTSPTPKALSVSQLNQRAKQTLERDVGEVWVEGELSNVSRPASGHIYFTLKDDRAQIRCALFRQRARFVAAPMRNGDQVKLRGRVSLFEPRGDYQLIAEAVQAAGLGELLAAFERLKAQLEGEGVFANTRPLPFPPRKILILSSANGAAIRDVLAVLAARWPLADVTLIPVPVQGAEAAPAMISALGLLNRQARLDPEQDVVLITRGGGSLEDLWAFNNEHLARAIFHSRLPVMSAVGHEV
;
A
#
# COMPACT_ATOMS: atom_id res chain seq x y z
N MET A 1 54.79 57.99 -12.97
CA MET A 1 53.89 57.32 -13.91
C MET A 1 53.48 56.01 -13.24
N GLU A 2 52.40 56.02 -12.46
CA GLU A 2 51.84 54.82 -11.84
C GLU A 2 50.36 54.76 -12.19
N LEU A 3 50.02 53.68 -12.88
CA LEU A 3 48.71 53.41 -13.44
C LEU A 3 47.74 53.03 -12.33
N THR A 4 46.70 53.83 -12.13
CA THR A 4 45.54 53.46 -11.32
C THR A 4 44.78 52.33 -12.02
N SER A 5 44.93 51.10 -11.52
CA SER A 5 44.13 49.94 -11.95
C SER A 5 42.73 50.05 -11.36
N THR A 6 41.78 50.56 -12.14
CA THR A 6 40.36 50.55 -11.78
C THR A 6 39.82 49.13 -11.96
N SER A 7 39.72 48.37 -10.89
CA SER A 7 39.01 47.08 -10.87
C SER A 7 37.55 47.31 -11.25
N PRO A 8 36.98 46.64 -12.28
CA PRO A 8 35.58 46.82 -12.62
C PRO A 8 34.71 46.29 -11.48
N THR A 9 33.91 47.17 -10.88
CA THR A 9 32.92 46.83 -9.86
C THR A 9 31.94 45.80 -10.46
N PRO A 10 31.72 44.63 -9.83
CA PRO A 10 30.78 43.66 -10.35
C PRO A 10 29.39 44.29 -10.47
N LYS A 11 28.82 44.25 -11.67
CA LYS A 11 27.52 44.84 -11.98
C LYS A 11 26.45 44.14 -11.12
N ALA A 12 25.84 44.89 -10.20
CA ALA A 12 24.83 44.34 -9.29
C ALA A 12 23.59 43.85 -10.07
N LEU A 13 23.07 42.68 -9.71
CA LEU A 13 21.83 42.14 -10.25
C LEU A 13 20.63 42.66 -9.44
N SER A 14 19.50 42.91 -10.11
CA SER A 14 18.24 43.10 -9.40
C SER A 14 17.78 41.78 -8.77
N VAL A 15 16.91 41.85 -7.76
CA VAL A 15 16.34 40.65 -7.12
C VAL A 15 15.63 39.75 -8.15
N SER A 16 14.90 40.34 -9.10
CA SER A 16 14.24 39.60 -10.17
C SER A 16 15.24 38.90 -11.09
N GLN A 17 16.34 39.57 -11.46
CA GLN A 17 17.41 38.98 -12.27
C GLN A 17 18.10 37.83 -11.53
N LEU A 18 18.33 37.99 -10.21
CA LEU A 18 18.90 36.93 -9.38
C LEU A 18 17.98 35.70 -9.31
N ASN A 19 16.69 35.89 -9.04
CA ASN A 19 15.72 34.80 -8.98
C ASN A 19 15.55 34.10 -10.33
N GLN A 20 15.50 34.86 -11.43
CA GLN A 20 15.42 34.30 -12.77
C GLN A 20 16.66 33.44 -13.09
N ARG A 21 17.86 33.93 -12.74
CA ARG A 21 19.10 33.18 -12.93
C ARG A 21 19.19 31.93 -12.05
N ALA A 22 18.74 32.01 -10.80
CA ALA A 22 18.68 30.88 -9.89
C ALA A 22 17.73 29.79 -10.41
N LYS A 23 16.52 30.17 -10.83
CA LYS A 23 15.56 29.26 -11.45
C LYS A 23 16.14 28.54 -12.67
N GLN A 24 16.72 29.29 -13.61
CA GLN A 24 17.33 28.70 -14.82
C GLN A 24 18.45 27.71 -14.48
N THR A 25 19.24 28.01 -13.45
CA THR A 25 20.33 27.13 -13.00
C THR A 25 19.76 25.84 -12.39
N LEU A 26 18.77 25.95 -11.51
CA LEU A 26 18.09 24.81 -10.90
C LEU A 26 17.41 23.92 -11.95
N GLU A 27 16.67 24.53 -12.87
CA GLU A 27 15.94 23.82 -13.93
C GLU A 27 16.89 23.11 -14.91
N ARG A 28 18.06 23.69 -15.18
CA ARG A 28 19.07 23.10 -16.07
C ARG A 28 19.89 22.01 -15.38
N ASP A 29 20.38 22.27 -14.18
CA ASP A 29 21.39 21.42 -13.53
C ASP A 29 20.76 20.27 -12.74
N VAL A 30 19.54 20.45 -12.20
CA VAL A 30 18.81 19.40 -11.47
C VAL A 30 17.75 18.75 -12.36
N GLY A 31 16.98 19.54 -13.11
CA GLY A 31 15.98 19.04 -14.05
C GLY A 31 14.83 18.26 -13.40
N GLU A 32 14.46 17.15 -14.03
CA GLU A 32 13.43 16.23 -13.55
C GLU A 32 14.03 15.19 -12.61
N VAL A 33 13.40 15.00 -11.45
CA VAL A 33 13.87 14.12 -10.39
C VAL A 33 12.75 13.27 -9.80
N TRP A 34 13.17 12.18 -9.18
CA TRP A 34 12.33 11.40 -8.28
C TRP A 34 12.78 11.63 -6.83
N VAL A 35 11.83 11.95 -5.95
CA VAL A 35 12.10 12.21 -4.53
C VAL A 35 11.08 11.46 -3.68
N GLU A 36 11.55 10.81 -2.63
CA GLU A 36 10.70 10.12 -1.66
C GLU A 36 10.67 10.89 -0.34
N GLY A 37 9.53 10.85 0.34
CA GLY A 37 9.40 11.44 1.67
C GLY A 37 7.98 11.36 2.22
N GLU A 38 7.82 11.88 3.42
CA GLU A 38 6.52 11.99 4.10
C GLU A 38 5.82 13.28 3.68
N LEU A 39 4.53 13.20 3.37
CA LEU A 39 3.68 14.35 3.12
C LEU A 39 3.37 15.10 4.42
N SER A 40 3.48 16.42 4.39
CA SER A 40 3.04 17.32 5.45
C SER A 40 2.42 18.59 4.88
N ASN A 41 1.66 19.33 5.70
CA ASN A 41 1.01 20.58 5.31
C ASN A 41 0.21 20.51 3.99
N VAL A 42 -0.46 19.38 3.72
CA VAL A 42 -1.26 19.21 2.51
C VAL A 42 -2.44 20.18 2.52
N SER A 43 -2.53 21.02 1.49
CA SER A 43 -3.56 22.03 1.27
C SER A 43 -4.21 21.84 -0.10
N ARG A 44 -5.54 21.90 -0.14
CA ARG A 44 -6.36 21.70 -1.35
C ARG A 44 -7.33 22.88 -1.54
N PRO A 45 -6.87 24.04 -2.02
CA PRO A 45 -7.74 25.18 -2.28
C PRO A 45 -8.77 24.90 -3.39
N ALA A 46 -9.81 25.74 -3.48
CA ALA A 46 -10.88 25.63 -4.49
C ALA A 46 -10.40 25.72 -5.95
N SER A 47 -9.17 26.20 -6.19
CA SER A 47 -8.53 26.21 -7.52
C SER A 47 -8.24 24.81 -8.08
N GLY A 48 -8.28 23.77 -7.25
CA GLY A 48 -7.97 22.39 -7.61
C GLY A 48 -6.48 22.08 -7.69
N HIS A 49 -5.60 23.03 -7.35
CA HIS A 49 -4.18 22.76 -7.12
C HIS A 49 -4.00 22.13 -5.74
N ILE A 50 -2.98 21.28 -5.59
CA ILE A 50 -2.61 20.69 -4.30
C ILE A 50 -1.22 21.21 -3.95
N TYR A 51 -1.07 21.78 -2.76
CA TYR A 51 0.20 22.23 -2.22
C TYR A 51 0.53 21.40 -1.00
N PHE A 52 1.78 21.01 -0.84
CA PHE A 52 2.21 20.18 0.29
C PHE A 52 3.71 20.34 0.50
N THR A 53 4.21 19.88 1.65
CA THR A 53 5.64 19.79 1.94
C THR A 53 6.02 18.31 1.95
N LEU A 54 7.07 17.96 1.22
CA LEU A 54 7.71 16.65 1.30
C LEU A 54 8.88 16.77 2.27
N LYS A 55 8.97 15.88 3.25
CA LYS A 55 10.06 15.88 4.25
C LYS A 55 10.67 14.50 4.45
N ASP A 56 11.92 14.50 4.91
CA ASP A 56 12.62 13.36 5.52
C ASP A 56 13.11 13.75 6.92
N ASP A 57 13.96 12.93 7.54
CA ASP A 57 14.50 13.17 8.89
C ASP A 57 15.36 14.44 9.01
N ARG A 58 15.87 14.98 7.90
CA ARG A 58 16.89 16.04 7.88
C ARG A 58 16.48 17.29 7.09
N ALA A 59 15.55 17.16 6.14
CA ALA A 59 15.24 18.19 5.17
C ALA A 59 13.77 18.18 4.76
N GLN A 60 13.33 19.30 4.19
CA GLN A 60 12.00 19.44 3.63
C GLN A 60 12.00 20.32 2.38
N ILE A 61 11.03 20.11 1.49
CA ILE A 61 10.85 20.87 0.25
C ILE A 61 9.36 21.14 0.00
N ARG A 62 9.03 22.37 -0.40
CA ARG A 62 7.68 22.72 -0.82
C ARG A 62 7.38 22.13 -2.19
N CYS A 63 6.18 21.61 -2.34
CA CYS A 63 5.72 20.96 -3.56
C CYS A 63 4.39 21.55 -4.01
N ALA A 64 4.23 21.64 -5.32
CA ALA A 64 2.99 22.05 -5.96
C ALA A 64 2.59 21.02 -7.02
N LEU A 65 1.34 20.57 -6.97
CA LEU A 65 0.73 19.66 -7.92
C LEU A 65 -0.44 20.38 -8.59
N PHE A 66 -0.28 20.71 -9.86
CA PHE A 66 -1.29 21.51 -10.55
C PHE A 66 -2.54 20.69 -10.92
N ARG A 67 -3.72 21.34 -10.93
CA ARG A 67 -5.04 20.71 -11.17
C ARG A 67 -5.07 19.74 -12.35
N GLN A 68 -4.34 20.05 -13.42
CA GLN A 68 -4.32 19.24 -14.63
C GLN A 68 -3.70 17.87 -14.40
N ARG A 69 -2.73 17.77 -13.48
CA ARG A 69 -2.08 16.53 -13.05
C ARG A 69 -2.75 15.93 -11.81
N ALA A 70 -3.22 16.76 -10.88
CA ALA A 70 -3.90 16.31 -9.67
C ALA A 70 -5.07 15.35 -9.93
N ARG A 71 -5.85 15.57 -10.99
CA ARG A 71 -6.97 14.68 -11.38
C ARG A 71 -6.57 13.26 -11.78
N PHE A 72 -5.30 13.02 -12.08
CA PHE A 72 -4.78 11.70 -12.47
C PHE A 72 -4.05 10.99 -11.31
N VAL A 73 -3.98 11.62 -10.13
CA VAL A 73 -3.36 11.03 -8.95
C VAL A 73 -4.41 10.19 -8.22
N ALA A 74 -4.21 8.87 -8.22
CA ALA A 74 -5.05 7.92 -7.49
C ALA A 74 -4.62 7.78 -6.02
N ALA A 75 -3.36 8.09 -5.69
CA ALA A 75 -2.84 7.94 -4.35
C ALA A 75 -3.52 8.89 -3.36
N PRO A 76 -3.91 8.42 -2.16
CA PRO A 76 -4.32 9.31 -1.08
C PRO A 76 -3.13 10.23 -0.73
N MET A 77 -3.38 11.54 -0.67
CA MET A 77 -2.37 12.54 -0.29
C MET A 77 -2.75 13.19 1.05
N ARG A 78 -2.56 12.48 2.15
CA ARG A 78 -2.83 12.95 3.51
C ARG A 78 -1.51 13.28 4.21
N ASN A 79 -1.56 14.11 5.25
CA ASN A 79 -0.39 14.34 6.09
C ASN A 79 0.00 13.01 6.76
N GLY A 80 1.29 12.68 6.74
CA GLY A 80 1.84 11.42 7.24
C GLY A 80 2.02 10.34 6.16
N ASP A 81 1.47 10.51 4.96
CA ASP A 81 1.62 9.50 3.91
C ASP A 81 3.05 9.52 3.34
N GLN A 82 3.69 8.36 3.27
CA GLN A 82 4.96 8.20 2.57
C GLN A 82 4.70 8.10 1.07
N VAL A 83 5.33 8.96 0.28
CA VAL A 83 5.13 9.03 -1.17
C VAL A 83 6.43 9.14 -1.94
N LYS A 84 6.41 8.64 -3.18
CA LYS A 84 7.44 8.85 -4.18
C LYS A 84 6.89 9.80 -5.27
N LEU A 85 7.59 10.90 -5.48
CA LEU A 85 7.18 12.00 -6.35
C LEU A 85 8.12 12.11 -7.54
N ARG A 86 7.55 12.17 -8.75
CA ARG A 86 8.27 12.62 -9.94
C ARG A 86 7.92 14.08 -10.18
N GLY A 87 8.92 14.93 -10.35
CA GLY A 87 8.68 16.35 -10.56
C GLY A 87 9.90 17.10 -11.08
N ARG A 88 9.66 18.35 -11.46
CA ARG A 88 10.70 19.26 -11.90
C ARG A 88 11.03 20.26 -10.81
N VAL A 89 12.31 20.42 -10.55
CA VAL A 89 12.80 21.41 -9.60
C VAL A 89 12.67 22.79 -10.23
N SER A 90 12.10 23.73 -9.48
CA SER A 90 11.92 25.12 -9.93
C SER A 90 11.98 26.09 -8.75
N LEU A 91 11.83 27.38 -9.03
CA LEU A 91 11.84 28.45 -8.05
C LEU A 91 10.67 29.40 -8.31
N PHE A 92 9.89 29.68 -7.27
CA PHE A 92 8.76 30.60 -7.35
C PHE A 92 9.30 32.04 -7.36
N GLU A 93 9.55 32.56 -8.56
CA GLU A 93 10.23 33.85 -8.81
C GLU A 93 9.74 35.03 -7.96
N PRO A 94 8.42 35.22 -7.70
CA PRO A 94 7.96 36.36 -6.90
C PRO A 94 8.43 36.33 -5.44
N ARG A 95 8.68 35.14 -4.88
CA ARG A 95 9.13 34.99 -3.48
C ARG A 95 10.54 34.44 -3.33
N GLY A 96 11.12 33.90 -4.40
CA GLY A 96 12.41 33.21 -4.32
C GLY A 96 12.34 31.82 -3.68
N ASP A 97 11.13 31.24 -3.55
CA ASP A 97 10.95 29.96 -2.85
C ASP A 97 11.38 28.78 -3.75
N TYR A 98 12.29 27.95 -3.25
CA TYR A 98 12.65 26.67 -3.86
C TYR A 98 11.48 25.68 -3.77
N GLN A 99 11.14 25.03 -4.88
CA GLN A 99 9.99 24.13 -4.93
C GLN A 99 10.15 22.99 -5.94
N LEU A 100 9.41 21.91 -5.70
CA LEU A 100 9.23 20.81 -6.65
C LEU A 100 7.84 20.90 -7.28
N ILE A 101 7.78 21.02 -8.60
CA ILE A 101 6.52 20.92 -9.34
C ILE A 101 6.27 19.44 -9.61
N ALA A 102 5.35 18.85 -8.85
CA ALA A 102 5.02 17.44 -8.94
C ALA A 102 4.21 17.14 -10.22
N GLU A 103 4.63 16.12 -10.94
CA GLU A 103 3.98 15.62 -12.15
C GLU A 103 3.31 14.26 -11.95
N ALA A 104 3.86 13.42 -11.07
CA ALA A 104 3.28 12.15 -10.67
C ALA A 104 3.54 11.89 -9.18
N VAL A 105 2.56 11.29 -8.51
CA VAL A 105 2.63 10.90 -7.10
C VAL A 105 2.30 9.42 -7.00
N GLN A 106 3.17 8.66 -6.35
CA GLN A 106 2.98 7.25 -6.05
C GLN A 106 3.04 7.09 -4.53
N ALA A 107 2.16 6.28 -3.94
CA ALA A 107 2.37 5.85 -2.56
C ALA A 107 3.71 5.10 -2.48
N ALA A 108 4.59 5.51 -1.57
CA ALA A 108 5.82 4.77 -1.31
C ALA A 108 5.45 3.46 -0.61
N GLY A 109 6.12 2.37 -0.97
CA GLY A 109 5.82 1.02 -0.48
C GLY A 109 4.99 0.16 -1.43
N LEU A 110 4.05 0.71 -2.21
CA LEU A 110 3.20 -0.08 -3.12
C LEU A 110 4.00 -0.85 -4.19
N GLY A 111 5.02 -0.20 -4.78
CA GLY A 111 5.85 -0.82 -5.81
C GLY A 111 6.74 -1.94 -5.27
N GLU A 112 7.30 -1.76 -4.07
CA GLU A 112 8.11 -2.79 -3.41
C GLU A 112 7.27 -3.95 -2.91
N LEU A 113 6.09 -3.66 -2.34
CA LEU A 113 5.10 -4.67 -1.95
C LEU A 113 4.68 -5.47 -3.19
N LEU A 114 4.23 -4.82 -4.26
CA LEU A 114 3.84 -5.52 -5.50
C LEU A 114 4.98 -6.35 -6.08
N ALA A 115 6.20 -5.81 -6.12
CA ALA A 115 7.38 -6.56 -6.57
C ALA A 115 7.72 -7.74 -5.64
N ALA A 116 7.53 -7.61 -4.33
CA ALA A 116 7.67 -8.71 -3.37
C ALA A 116 6.59 -9.77 -3.57
N PHE A 117 5.35 -9.36 -3.81
CA PHE A 117 4.23 -10.26 -4.10
C PHE A 117 4.45 -11.05 -5.39
N GLU A 118 4.80 -10.40 -6.50
CA GLU A 118 5.05 -11.08 -7.78
C GLU A 118 6.23 -12.06 -7.68
N ARG A 119 7.31 -11.69 -6.97
CA ARG A 119 8.44 -12.59 -6.70
C ARG A 119 8.00 -13.82 -5.90
N LEU A 120 7.27 -13.60 -4.81
CA LEU A 120 6.79 -14.70 -3.96
C LEU A 120 5.80 -15.61 -4.71
N LYS A 121 4.88 -15.02 -5.48
CA LYS A 121 3.93 -15.75 -6.30
C LYS A 121 4.64 -16.64 -7.31
N ALA A 122 5.58 -16.09 -8.08
CA ALA A 122 6.35 -16.86 -9.06
C ALA A 122 7.15 -18.00 -8.40
N GLN A 123 7.73 -17.75 -7.23
CA GLN A 123 8.43 -18.77 -6.46
C GLN A 123 7.47 -19.90 -6.04
N LEU A 124 6.36 -19.57 -5.39
CA LEU A 124 5.38 -20.56 -4.90
C LEU A 124 4.70 -21.33 -6.04
N GLU A 125 4.47 -20.68 -7.18
CA GLU A 125 3.96 -21.32 -8.39
C GLU A 125 4.97 -22.32 -8.97
N GLY A 126 6.25 -21.95 -9.06
CA GLY A 126 7.32 -22.83 -9.49
C GLY A 126 7.54 -24.04 -8.55
N GLU A 127 7.23 -23.88 -7.27
CA GLU A 127 7.23 -24.97 -6.27
C GLU A 127 5.92 -25.79 -6.27
N GLY A 128 4.92 -25.42 -7.06
CA GLY A 128 3.64 -26.13 -7.14
C GLY A 128 2.70 -25.91 -5.95
N VAL A 129 2.95 -24.91 -5.10
CA VAL A 129 2.14 -24.62 -3.89
C VAL A 129 0.69 -24.26 -4.24
N PHE A 130 0.45 -23.73 -5.44
CA PHE A 130 -0.90 -23.40 -5.93
C PHE A 130 -1.62 -24.57 -6.62
N ALA A 131 -0.97 -25.71 -6.85
CA ALA A 131 -1.57 -26.89 -7.48
C ALA A 131 -2.44 -27.71 -6.50
N ASN A 132 -3.22 -27.03 -5.65
CA ASN A 132 -4.09 -27.67 -4.66
C ASN A 132 -5.42 -28.08 -5.29
N THR A 133 -5.57 -29.38 -5.58
CA THR A 133 -6.76 -29.98 -6.21
C THR A 133 -7.64 -30.76 -5.23
N ARG A 134 -7.57 -30.45 -3.93
CA ARG A 134 -8.38 -31.15 -2.92
C ARG A 134 -9.88 -30.95 -3.20
N PRO A 135 -10.69 -32.02 -3.22
CA PRO A 135 -12.13 -31.88 -3.39
C PRO A 135 -12.72 -31.14 -2.19
N LEU A 136 -13.69 -30.27 -2.45
CA LEU A 136 -14.47 -29.63 -1.40
C LEU A 136 -15.60 -30.57 -0.97
N PRO A 137 -15.83 -30.75 0.34
CA PRO A 137 -16.91 -31.58 0.83
C PRO A 137 -18.26 -30.98 0.44
N PHE A 138 -19.14 -31.82 -0.13
CA PHE A 138 -20.48 -31.43 -0.52
C PHE A 138 -21.47 -32.56 -0.23
N PRO A 139 -22.48 -32.34 0.63
CA PRO A 139 -22.65 -31.17 1.50
C PRO A 139 -21.60 -31.14 2.63
N PRO A 140 -21.14 -29.96 3.08
CA PRO A 140 -20.23 -29.88 4.22
C PRO A 140 -20.96 -30.21 5.52
N ARG A 141 -20.33 -31.02 6.37
CA ARG A 141 -20.80 -31.32 7.73
C ARG A 141 -20.41 -30.21 8.71
N LYS A 142 -19.14 -29.79 8.70
CA LYS A 142 -18.63 -28.68 9.52
C LYS A 142 -17.91 -27.63 8.68
N ILE A 143 -18.15 -26.37 9.00
CA ILE A 143 -17.48 -25.22 8.41
C ILE A 143 -16.78 -24.44 9.52
N LEU A 144 -15.44 -24.47 9.51
CA LEU A 144 -14.58 -23.83 10.50
C LEU A 144 -14.13 -22.49 9.94
N ILE A 145 -14.67 -21.39 10.45
CA ILE A 145 -14.44 -20.05 9.89
C ILE A 145 -13.34 -19.34 10.68
N LEU A 146 -12.23 -19.01 10.04
CA LEU A 146 -11.21 -18.11 10.57
C LEU A 146 -11.52 -16.69 10.11
N SER A 147 -11.91 -15.82 11.06
CA SER A 147 -12.27 -14.43 10.81
C SER A 147 -12.17 -13.60 12.09
N SER A 148 -12.27 -12.27 11.99
CA SER A 148 -12.55 -11.43 13.15
C SER A 148 -13.95 -11.71 13.70
N ALA A 149 -14.12 -11.55 15.02
CA ALA A 149 -15.38 -11.83 15.71
C ALA A 149 -16.53 -10.87 15.33
N ASN A 150 -16.20 -9.61 15.01
CA ASN A 150 -17.18 -8.53 14.87
C ASN A 150 -17.25 -7.95 13.44
N GLY A 151 -16.57 -8.56 12.47
CA GLY A 151 -16.50 -8.06 11.09
C GLY A 151 -17.82 -8.14 10.32
N ALA A 152 -18.00 -7.30 9.30
CA ALA A 152 -19.15 -7.42 8.38
C ALA A 152 -19.10 -8.72 7.59
N ALA A 153 -17.91 -9.12 7.13
CA ALA A 153 -17.72 -10.33 6.33
C ALA A 153 -18.22 -11.61 7.03
N ILE A 154 -17.96 -11.77 8.34
CA ILE A 154 -18.48 -12.94 9.07
C ILE A 154 -20.01 -12.91 9.17
N ARG A 155 -20.63 -11.74 9.34
CA ARG A 155 -22.10 -11.63 9.36
C ARG A 155 -22.70 -12.05 8.02
N ASP A 156 -22.10 -11.61 6.92
CA ASP A 156 -22.55 -11.96 5.57
C ASP A 156 -22.41 -13.46 5.31
N VAL A 157 -21.27 -14.05 5.68
CA VAL A 157 -21.03 -15.50 5.57
C VAL A 157 -22.06 -16.30 6.38
N LEU A 158 -22.30 -15.92 7.64
CA LEU A 158 -23.28 -16.61 8.49
C LEU A 158 -24.71 -16.49 7.95
N ALA A 159 -25.10 -15.33 7.41
CA ALA A 159 -26.41 -15.14 6.79
C ALA A 159 -26.60 -16.05 5.55
N VAL A 160 -25.58 -16.15 4.69
CA VAL A 160 -25.61 -17.02 3.51
C VAL A 160 -25.66 -18.50 3.89
N LEU A 161 -24.86 -18.92 4.89
CA LEU A 161 -24.85 -20.29 5.36
C LEU A 161 -26.18 -20.69 6.01
N ALA A 162 -26.78 -19.82 6.82
CA ALA A 162 -28.09 -20.08 7.40
C ALA A 162 -29.19 -20.25 6.33
N ALA A 163 -29.12 -19.49 5.23
CA ALA A 163 -30.09 -19.55 4.14
C ALA A 163 -29.90 -20.77 3.22
N ARG A 164 -28.65 -21.16 2.92
CA ARG A 164 -28.34 -22.19 1.91
C ARG A 164 -27.97 -23.55 2.51
N TRP A 165 -27.41 -23.57 3.71
CA TRP A 165 -26.84 -24.75 4.37
C TRP A 165 -27.22 -24.82 5.87
N PRO A 166 -28.52 -24.81 6.22
CA PRO A 166 -28.95 -24.73 7.62
C PRO A 166 -28.56 -25.94 8.49
N LEU A 167 -28.18 -27.07 7.88
CA LEU A 167 -27.75 -28.29 8.57
C LEU A 167 -26.23 -28.35 8.80
N ALA A 168 -25.45 -27.44 8.20
CA ALA A 168 -24.00 -27.40 8.40
C ALA A 168 -23.69 -26.83 9.79
N ASP A 169 -22.79 -27.48 10.52
CA ASP A 169 -22.31 -26.99 11.80
C ASP A 169 -21.20 -25.95 11.58
N VAL A 170 -21.50 -24.70 11.90
CA VAL A 170 -20.61 -23.56 11.66
C VAL A 170 -19.94 -23.16 12.98
N THR A 171 -18.62 -23.18 13.00
CA THR A 171 -17.82 -22.73 14.15
C THR A 171 -16.93 -21.56 13.75
N LEU A 172 -17.12 -20.42 14.40
CA LEU A 172 -16.24 -19.27 14.27
C LEU A 172 -15.00 -19.44 15.17
N ILE A 173 -13.82 -19.26 14.60
CA ILE A 173 -12.53 -19.26 15.26
C ILE A 173 -11.98 -17.84 15.14
N PRO A 174 -12.12 -17.01 16.19
CA PRO A 174 -11.74 -15.61 16.12
C PRO A 174 -10.23 -15.47 16.01
N VAL A 175 -9.78 -14.84 14.92
CA VAL A 175 -8.37 -14.50 14.67
C VAL A 175 -8.26 -13.08 14.13
N PRO A 176 -7.13 -12.37 14.36
CA PRO A 176 -6.82 -11.17 13.61
C PRO A 176 -6.74 -11.49 12.11
N VAL A 177 -7.32 -10.60 11.29
CA VAL A 177 -7.39 -10.72 9.82
C VAL A 177 -6.74 -9.54 9.11
N GLN A 178 -6.00 -8.72 9.86
CA GLN A 178 -5.20 -7.59 9.39
C GLN A 178 -4.05 -7.33 10.38
N GLY A 179 -3.01 -6.64 9.92
CA GLY A 179 -1.82 -6.36 10.72
C GLY A 179 -0.86 -7.55 10.85
N ALA A 180 0.27 -7.32 11.53
CA ALA A 180 1.38 -8.27 11.60
C ALA A 180 1.02 -9.61 12.28
N GLU A 181 0.10 -9.59 13.24
CA GLU A 181 -0.31 -10.78 14.01
C GLU A 181 -1.29 -11.69 13.26
N ALA A 182 -1.86 -11.23 12.13
CA ALA A 182 -2.89 -11.97 11.40
C ALA A 182 -2.39 -13.31 10.84
N ALA A 183 -1.27 -13.31 10.10
CA ALA A 183 -0.73 -14.53 9.53
C ALA A 183 -0.29 -15.55 10.61
N PRO A 184 0.51 -15.18 11.64
CA PRO A 184 0.87 -16.10 12.72
C PRO A 184 -0.34 -16.71 13.44
N ALA A 185 -1.38 -15.91 13.71
CA ALA A 185 -2.60 -16.39 14.35
C ALA A 185 -3.37 -17.37 13.46
N MET A 186 -3.53 -17.08 12.17
CA MET A 186 -4.19 -17.98 11.22
C MET A 186 -3.43 -19.31 11.06
N ILE A 187 -2.10 -19.26 10.94
CA ILE A 187 -1.24 -20.46 10.87
C ILE A 187 -1.41 -21.31 12.14
N SER A 188 -1.39 -20.67 13.32
CA SER A 188 -1.55 -21.35 14.60
C SER A 188 -2.92 -22.02 14.73
N ALA A 189 -3.98 -21.30 14.37
CA ALA A 189 -5.35 -21.82 14.35
C ALA A 189 -5.49 -23.01 13.39
N LEU A 190 -4.97 -22.90 12.17
CA LEU A 190 -4.99 -23.98 11.18
C LEU A 190 -4.22 -25.21 11.68
N GLY A 191 -3.07 -25.01 12.33
CA GLY A 191 -2.30 -26.08 12.96
C GLY A 191 -3.08 -26.79 14.08
N LEU A 192 -3.84 -26.04 14.90
CA LEU A 192 -4.70 -26.62 15.93
C LEU A 192 -5.82 -27.46 15.33
N LEU A 193 -6.49 -26.98 14.27
CA LEU A 193 -7.54 -27.73 13.58
C LEU A 193 -7.01 -29.01 12.96
N ASN A 194 -5.86 -28.94 12.27
CA ASN A 194 -5.25 -30.10 11.65
C ASN A 194 -4.85 -31.18 12.68
N ARG A 195 -4.67 -30.86 13.96
CA ARG A 195 -4.42 -31.85 15.03
C ARG A 195 -5.68 -32.48 15.63
N GLN A 196 -6.88 -31.98 15.34
CA GLN A 196 -8.11 -32.51 15.93
C GLN A 196 -8.60 -33.79 15.22
N ALA A 197 -8.44 -34.95 15.85
CA ALA A 197 -8.85 -36.25 15.30
C ALA A 197 -10.34 -36.36 14.94
N ARG A 198 -11.22 -35.55 15.58
CA ARG A 198 -12.66 -35.51 15.31
C ARG A 198 -13.07 -34.83 14.00
N LEU A 199 -12.14 -34.11 13.37
CA LEU A 199 -12.39 -33.41 12.11
C LEU A 199 -12.04 -34.34 10.95
N ASP A 200 -12.94 -34.46 10.00
CA ASP A 200 -12.85 -35.36 8.85
C ASP A 200 -12.63 -34.53 7.57
N PRO A 201 -11.50 -34.68 6.86
CA PRO A 201 -11.23 -33.99 5.60
C PRO A 201 -12.25 -34.22 4.48
N GLU A 202 -13.00 -35.32 4.51
CA GLU A 202 -14.02 -35.64 3.51
C GLU A 202 -15.36 -34.93 3.78
N GLN A 203 -15.53 -34.35 4.98
CA GLN A 203 -16.80 -33.78 5.43
C GLN A 203 -16.66 -32.38 6.02
N ASP A 204 -15.46 -31.98 6.46
CA ASP A 204 -15.20 -30.73 7.15
C ASP A 204 -14.27 -29.84 6.35
N VAL A 205 -14.56 -28.54 6.37
CA VAL A 205 -13.83 -27.54 5.59
C VAL A 205 -13.48 -26.33 6.45
N VAL A 206 -12.36 -25.70 6.13
CA VAL A 206 -11.92 -24.43 6.72
C VAL A 206 -12.23 -23.30 5.76
N LEU A 207 -12.80 -22.20 6.26
CA LEU A 207 -13.02 -20.97 5.51
C LEU A 207 -12.22 -19.84 6.16
N ILE A 208 -11.27 -19.26 5.44
CA ILE A 208 -10.60 -18.02 5.85
C ILE A 208 -11.35 -16.88 5.17
N THR A 209 -11.86 -15.92 5.94
CA THR A 209 -12.65 -14.81 5.39
C THR A 209 -12.31 -13.46 5.99
N ARG A 210 -12.32 -12.44 5.13
CA ARG A 210 -12.17 -11.02 5.49
C ARG A 210 -12.85 -10.17 4.43
N GLY A 211 -13.40 -9.02 4.85
CA GLY A 211 -14.02 -8.06 3.92
C GLY A 211 -13.02 -7.36 3.00
N GLY A 212 -13.49 -6.36 2.25
CA GLY A 212 -12.60 -5.46 1.50
C GLY A 212 -11.86 -4.47 2.41
N GLY A 213 -10.88 -3.77 1.85
CA GLY A 213 -10.08 -2.73 2.52
C GLY A 213 -8.75 -2.53 1.82
N SER A 214 -7.85 -1.72 2.39
CA SER A 214 -6.63 -1.34 1.69
C SER A 214 -5.69 -2.54 1.46
N LEU A 215 -4.75 -2.40 0.53
CA LEU A 215 -3.74 -3.43 0.27
C LEU A 215 -2.94 -3.76 1.55
N GLU A 216 -2.65 -2.75 2.38
CA GLU A 216 -1.93 -2.92 3.64
C GLU A 216 -2.71 -3.77 4.63
N ASP A 217 -4.03 -3.58 4.72
CA ASP A 217 -4.90 -4.40 5.57
C ASP A 217 -4.94 -5.86 5.08
N LEU A 218 -4.92 -6.05 3.76
CA LEU A 218 -4.96 -7.35 3.09
C LEU A 218 -3.59 -8.05 3.03
N TRP A 219 -2.52 -7.34 3.35
CA TRP A 219 -1.16 -7.83 3.11
C TRP A 219 -0.84 -9.12 3.86
N ALA A 220 -1.47 -9.33 5.02
CA ALA A 220 -1.30 -10.54 5.82
C ALA A 220 -1.64 -11.83 5.06
N PHE A 221 -2.51 -11.77 4.04
CA PHE A 221 -2.87 -12.94 3.21
C PHE A 221 -1.80 -13.29 2.16
N ASN A 222 -0.85 -12.39 1.89
CA ASN A 222 0.29 -12.61 0.99
C ASN A 222 1.50 -13.20 1.72
N ASN A 223 1.31 -13.76 2.91
CA ASN A 223 2.39 -14.36 3.70
C ASN A 223 2.76 -15.77 3.18
N GLU A 224 4.04 -16.00 2.92
CA GLU A 224 4.56 -17.29 2.44
C GLU A 224 4.20 -18.46 3.37
N HIS A 225 4.41 -18.29 4.68
CA HIS A 225 4.15 -19.36 5.65
C HIS A 225 2.67 -19.69 5.76
N LEU A 226 1.78 -18.71 5.59
CA LEU A 226 0.35 -18.96 5.53
C LEU A 226 -0.03 -19.77 4.28
N ALA A 227 0.48 -19.38 3.11
CA ALA A 227 0.25 -20.13 1.86
C ALA A 227 0.71 -21.59 2.00
N ARG A 228 1.90 -21.81 2.57
CA ARG A 228 2.43 -23.15 2.83
C ARG A 228 1.62 -23.90 3.89
N ALA A 229 1.13 -23.24 4.94
CA ALA A 229 0.29 -23.87 5.95
C ALA A 229 -1.05 -24.34 5.34
N ILE A 230 -1.64 -23.55 4.45
CA ILE A 230 -2.83 -23.92 3.68
C ILE A 230 -2.52 -25.11 2.77
N PHE A 231 -1.40 -25.06 2.03
CA PHE A 231 -0.97 -26.15 1.17
C PHE A 231 -0.79 -27.47 1.93
N HIS A 232 -0.21 -27.46 3.13
CA HIS A 232 -0.01 -28.66 3.95
C HIS A 232 -1.20 -29.02 4.84
N SER A 233 -2.28 -28.24 4.82
CA SER A 233 -3.48 -28.55 5.59
C SER A 233 -4.11 -29.85 5.12
N ARG A 234 -4.44 -30.74 6.06
CA ARG A 234 -5.23 -31.94 5.73
C ARG A 234 -6.69 -31.61 5.46
N LEU A 235 -7.22 -30.57 6.11
CA LEU A 235 -8.56 -30.06 5.84
C LEU A 235 -8.52 -29.20 4.57
N PRO A 236 -9.48 -29.35 3.64
CA PRO A 236 -9.66 -28.40 2.56
C PRO A 236 -9.85 -26.99 3.11
N VAL A 237 -9.18 -26.01 2.51
CA VAL A 237 -9.24 -24.60 2.92
C VAL A 237 -9.76 -23.76 1.77
N MET A 238 -10.81 -22.99 2.03
CA MET A 238 -11.37 -21.99 1.13
C MET A 238 -10.95 -20.60 1.59
N SER A 239 -10.72 -19.70 0.64
CA SER A 239 -10.45 -18.29 0.89
C SER A 239 -11.60 -17.44 0.36
N ALA A 240 -12.14 -16.56 1.21
CA ALA A 240 -13.13 -15.55 0.88
C ALA A 240 -12.65 -14.19 1.40
N VAL A 241 -11.57 -13.70 0.78
CA VAL A 241 -10.95 -12.41 1.09
C VAL A 241 -11.40 -11.40 0.03
N GLY A 242 -11.93 -10.25 0.48
CA GLY A 242 -12.37 -9.17 -0.39
C GLY A 242 -11.22 -8.49 -1.14
N HIS A 243 -11.57 -7.66 -2.14
CA HIS A 243 -10.63 -6.85 -2.91
C HIS A 243 -10.57 -5.42 -2.36
N GLU A 244 -9.62 -4.63 -2.86
CA GLU A 244 -9.50 -3.18 -2.57
C GLU A 244 -10.82 -2.46 -2.92
N VAL A 245 -11.25 -1.51 -2.07
CA VAL A 245 -12.47 -0.69 -2.26
C VAL A 245 -12.08 0.78 -2.38
#